data_AF-A0A2T1LQS2-F1
#
_entry.id   AF-A0A2T1LQS2-F1
#
_cell.length_a   1.000
_cell.length_b   1.000
_cell.length_c   1.000
_cell.angle_alpha   90.00
_cell.angle_beta   90.00
_cell.angle_gamma   90.00
#
_symmetry.space_group_name_H-M   'P 1'
#
loop_
_entity.id
_entity.type
_entity.pdbx_description
1 polymer ?
#
loop_
_entity_poly.entity_id
_entity_poly.type
_entity_poly.pdbx_seq_one_letter_code
_entity_poly.pdbx_strand_id
1 'polypeptide(L)'
;MNQFVFLKPEFPEIYEEAYKAFRLAYPDPRTACFYARRALELTVNWLYKHDNSLNLPYQDNLSALIHEPTFKTLVGQAVFNKARIIIKLGNQAVHSSKPISINDATIAVQELFHVTYWLAHTYGRSSQPDPKLTFDPNVLPKTAPVPKQTIEQLQKLETQLQERDEKLSTLLADKNALDEELKQLRASIAAVKKANTSQPDPHDYSEAQTRDIFIDLLLKEVGWPLDQPRDREFEVTGMPNSSEQGFVDYVLWGDDGKPLGLVEAKRTRNDPLEGN
;
A
#
# COMPACT_ATOMS: atom_id res chain seq x y z
N MET A 1 11.08 12.98 13.08
CA MET A 1 11.44 11.65 13.60
C MET A 1 11.00 10.62 12.58
N ASN A 2 11.83 9.64 12.22
CA ASN A 2 11.47 8.63 11.22
C ASN A 2 10.41 7.67 11.83
N GLN A 3 9.26 7.51 11.16
CA GLN A 3 8.18 6.66 11.67
C GLN A 3 8.35 5.17 11.35
N PHE A 4 9.32 4.79 10.52
CA PHE A 4 9.59 3.39 10.16
C PHE A 4 10.64 2.71 11.05
N VAL A 5 11.11 3.37 12.12
CA VAL A 5 12.22 2.89 12.95
C VAL A 5 11.95 1.51 13.58
N PHE A 6 10.69 1.13 13.78
CA PHE A 6 10.28 -0.19 14.29
C PHE A 6 10.73 -1.35 13.36
N LEU A 7 10.97 -1.09 12.08
CA LEU A 7 11.49 -2.10 11.15
C LEU A 7 12.98 -2.36 11.30
N LYS A 8 13.76 -1.37 11.76
CA LYS A 8 15.22 -1.40 11.72
C LYS A 8 15.86 -2.62 12.41
N PRO A 9 15.36 -3.13 13.56
CA PRO A 9 15.99 -4.26 14.24
C PRO A 9 15.89 -5.59 13.49
N GLU A 10 14.77 -5.84 12.81
CA GLU A 10 14.46 -7.17 12.23
C GLU A 10 14.27 -7.17 10.72
N PHE A 11 13.94 -6.02 10.13
CA PHE A 11 13.61 -5.84 8.73
C PHE A 11 14.43 -4.68 8.11
N PRO A 12 15.78 -4.70 8.20
CA PRO A 12 16.62 -3.57 7.80
C PRO A 12 16.51 -3.23 6.31
N GLU A 13 16.39 -4.23 5.42
CA GLU A 13 16.26 -3.99 3.98
C GLU A 13 14.94 -3.28 3.64
N ILE A 14 13.85 -3.66 4.31
CA ILE A 14 12.53 -3.02 4.16
C ILE A 14 12.58 -1.60 4.74
N TYR A 15 13.24 -1.42 5.89
CA TYR A 15 13.46 -0.12 6.52
C TYR A 15 14.17 0.87 5.59
N GLU A 16 15.24 0.45 4.91
CA GLU A 16 16.00 1.35 4.03
C GLU A 16 15.14 1.91 2.89
N GLU A 17 14.35 1.06 2.24
CA GLU A 17 13.47 1.50 1.14
C GLU A 17 12.28 2.31 1.65
N ALA A 18 11.67 1.91 2.78
CA ALA A 18 10.61 2.68 3.43
C ALA A 18 11.10 4.06 3.88
N TYR A 19 12.33 4.16 4.38
CA TYR A 19 12.93 5.44 4.78
C TYR A 19 13.21 6.35 3.58
N LYS A 20 13.64 5.81 2.43
CA LYS A 20 13.75 6.60 1.20
C LYS A 20 12.39 7.14 0.76
N ALA A 21 11.35 6.31 0.77
CA ALA A 21 9.99 6.74 0.47
C ALA A 21 9.54 7.88 1.40
N PHE A 22 9.71 7.70 2.72
CA PHE A 22 9.42 8.71 3.74
C PHE A 22 10.14 10.04 3.49
N ARG A 23 11.44 10.02 3.18
CA ARG A 23 12.23 11.23 2.95
C ARG A 23 11.88 11.96 1.66
N LEU A 24 11.39 11.24 0.66
CA LEU A 24 11.16 11.79 -0.68
C LEU A 24 9.73 12.25 -0.91
N ALA A 25 8.78 11.93 0.00
CA ALA A 25 7.35 12.21 -0.18
C ALA A 25 7.01 13.65 -0.62
N TYR A 26 7.70 14.65 -0.07
CA TYR A 26 7.59 16.05 -0.49
C TYR A 26 8.58 16.46 -1.59
N PRO A 27 9.90 16.23 -1.45
CA PRO A 27 10.87 16.78 -2.40
C PRO A 27 10.89 16.07 -3.76
N ASP A 28 10.49 14.79 -3.83
CA ASP A 28 10.28 14.04 -5.07
C ASP A 28 9.16 12.98 -4.91
N PRO A 29 7.88 13.40 -5.05
CA PRO A 29 6.72 12.52 -4.84
C PRO A 29 6.72 11.25 -5.73
N ARG A 30 7.22 11.37 -6.96
CA ARG A 30 7.25 10.24 -7.90
C ARG A 30 8.23 9.18 -7.40
N THR A 31 9.44 9.59 -7.02
CA THR A 31 10.46 8.67 -6.49
C THR A 31 10.04 8.09 -5.13
N ALA A 32 9.27 8.83 -4.34
CA ALA A 32 8.69 8.30 -3.10
C ALA A 32 7.72 7.13 -3.35
N CYS A 33 6.80 7.26 -4.31
CA CYS A 33 5.89 6.18 -4.70
C CYS A 33 6.63 4.94 -5.22
N PHE A 34 7.72 5.15 -5.98
CA PHE A 34 8.60 4.07 -6.43
C PHE A 34 9.18 3.29 -5.23
N TYR A 35 9.80 3.99 -4.28
CA TYR A 35 10.38 3.34 -3.11
C TYR A 35 9.34 2.70 -2.18
N ALA A 36 8.11 3.24 -2.13
CA ALA A 36 7.03 2.61 -1.38
C ALA A 36 6.65 1.25 -1.98
N ARG A 37 6.51 1.14 -3.31
CA ARG A 37 6.31 -0.15 -4.00
C ARG A 37 7.49 -1.07 -3.79
N ARG A 38 8.72 -0.56 -3.87
CA ARG A 38 9.92 -1.36 -3.63
C ARG A 38 9.96 -1.95 -2.20
N ALA A 39 9.60 -1.17 -1.19
CA ALA A 39 9.52 -1.67 0.19
C ALA A 39 8.41 -2.73 0.35
N LEU A 40 7.28 -2.58 -0.35
CA LEU A 40 6.23 -3.59 -0.41
C LEU A 40 6.71 -4.89 -1.09
N GLU A 41 7.47 -4.81 -2.18
CA GLU A 41 8.07 -5.99 -2.84
C GLU A 41 8.93 -6.79 -1.86
N LEU A 42 9.83 -6.12 -1.16
CA LEU A 42 10.69 -6.75 -0.16
C LEU A 42 9.86 -7.37 0.97
N THR A 43 8.79 -6.70 1.40
CA THR A 43 7.85 -7.23 2.40
C THR A 43 7.18 -8.51 1.93
N VAL A 44 6.62 -8.51 0.71
CA VAL A 44 5.92 -9.67 0.14
C VAL A 44 6.89 -10.83 -0.07
N ASN A 45 8.07 -10.57 -0.64
CA ASN A 45 9.11 -11.59 -0.83
C ASN A 45 9.56 -12.19 0.51
N TRP A 46 9.70 -11.36 1.55
CA TRP A 46 10.01 -11.85 2.89
C TRP A 46 8.93 -12.79 3.43
N LEU A 47 7.65 -12.44 3.25
CA LEU A 47 6.52 -13.27 3.67
C LEU A 47 6.54 -14.63 2.95
N TYR A 48 6.66 -14.65 1.63
CA TYR A 48 6.72 -15.89 0.85
C TYR A 48 7.93 -16.77 1.19
N LYS A 49 9.02 -16.15 1.64
CA LYS A 49 10.22 -16.88 2.09
C LYS A 49 10.04 -17.52 3.47
N HIS A 50 9.30 -16.88 4.38
CA HIS A 50 9.29 -17.25 5.80
C HIS A 50 7.95 -17.77 6.35
N ASP A 51 6.83 -17.51 5.67
CA ASP A 51 5.51 -17.98 6.09
C ASP A 51 5.07 -19.18 5.23
N ASN A 52 5.01 -20.36 5.86
CA ASN A 52 4.63 -21.61 5.20
C ASN A 52 3.13 -21.71 4.84
N SER A 53 2.29 -20.76 5.27
CA SER A 53 0.89 -20.74 4.87
C SER A 53 0.67 -20.17 3.46
N LEU A 54 1.72 -19.56 2.86
CA LEU A 54 1.65 -18.95 1.55
C LEU A 54 2.02 -19.93 0.42
N ASN A 55 1.17 -19.96 -0.62
CA ASN A 55 1.41 -20.73 -1.83
C ASN A 55 1.91 -19.82 -2.95
N LEU A 56 2.98 -20.23 -3.64
CA LEU A 56 3.49 -19.47 -4.77
C LEU A 56 2.52 -19.56 -5.97
N PRO A 57 2.14 -18.42 -6.59
CA PRO A 57 1.45 -18.41 -7.86
C PRO A 57 2.39 -18.80 -9.01
N TYR A 58 1.81 -19.06 -10.19
CA TYR A 58 2.58 -19.40 -11.40
C TYR A 58 3.50 -18.26 -11.87
N GLN A 59 3.04 -17.01 -11.74
CA GLN A 59 3.82 -15.81 -12.05
C GLN A 59 4.46 -15.28 -10.77
N ASP A 60 5.71 -14.84 -10.84
CA ASP A 60 6.51 -14.38 -9.71
C ASP A 60 6.55 -12.84 -9.57
N ASN A 61 5.66 -12.12 -10.25
CA ASN A 61 5.54 -10.67 -10.10
C ASN A 61 4.71 -10.28 -8.86
N LEU A 62 4.97 -9.07 -8.34
CA LEU A 62 4.33 -8.55 -7.13
C LEU A 62 2.79 -8.61 -7.18
N SER A 63 2.20 -8.29 -8.33
CA SER A 63 0.75 -8.29 -8.50
C SER A 63 0.17 -9.70 -8.38
N ALA A 64 0.82 -10.70 -8.99
CA ALA A 64 0.41 -12.10 -8.90
C ALA A 64 0.53 -12.62 -7.46
N LEU A 65 1.61 -12.28 -6.76
CA LEU A 65 1.83 -12.65 -5.36
C LEU A 65 0.73 -12.10 -4.45
N ILE A 66 0.43 -10.79 -4.51
CA ILE A 66 -0.58 -10.23 -3.59
C ILE A 66 -2.01 -10.70 -3.87
N HIS A 67 -2.32 -11.08 -5.12
CA HIS A 67 -3.66 -11.58 -5.50
C HIS A 67 -3.82 -13.09 -5.31
N GLU A 68 -2.76 -13.79 -4.91
CA GLU A 68 -2.87 -15.19 -4.56
C GLU A 68 -3.79 -15.35 -3.31
N PRO A 69 -4.73 -16.30 -3.32
CA PRO A 69 -5.73 -16.42 -2.25
C PRO A 69 -5.18 -16.58 -0.83
N THR A 70 -4.08 -17.32 -0.65
CA THR A 70 -3.47 -17.49 0.67
C THR A 70 -2.84 -16.20 1.19
N PHE A 71 -2.30 -15.34 0.32
CA PHE A 71 -1.85 -14.00 0.72
C PHE A 71 -3.00 -13.16 1.27
N LYS A 72 -4.11 -13.06 0.52
CA LYS A 72 -5.27 -12.28 0.96
C LYS A 72 -5.86 -12.82 2.27
N THR A 73 -5.88 -14.14 2.44
CA THR A 73 -6.34 -14.80 3.67
C THR A 73 -5.41 -14.49 4.84
N LEU A 74 -4.10 -14.49 4.60
CA LEU A 74 -3.08 -14.23 5.61
C LEU A 74 -3.14 -12.79 6.14
N VAL A 75 -3.13 -11.81 5.24
CA VAL A 75 -2.99 -10.39 5.61
C VAL A 75 -4.32 -9.72 5.94
N GLY A 76 -5.43 -10.33 5.50
CA GLY A 76 -6.76 -9.75 5.64
C GLY A 76 -7.07 -8.66 4.61
N GLN A 77 -8.35 -8.27 4.54
CA GLN A 77 -8.86 -7.36 3.52
C GLN A 77 -8.27 -5.94 3.63
N ALA A 78 -8.09 -5.44 4.85
CA ALA A 78 -7.51 -4.12 5.12
C ALA A 78 -6.10 -3.99 4.53
N VAL A 79 -5.15 -4.83 4.98
CA VAL A 79 -3.74 -4.79 4.55
C VAL A 79 -3.62 -5.08 3.05
N PHE A 80 -4.43 -5.98 2.51
CA PHE A 80 -4.48 -6.26 1.08
C PHE A 80 -4.86 -5.03 0.25
N ASN A 81 -5.87 -4.27 0.66
CA ASN A 81 -6.28 -3.05 -0.06
C ASN A 81 -5.18 -1.99 -0.03
N LYS A 82 -4.46 -1.86 1.09
CA LYS A 82 -3.32 -0.94 1.21
C LYS A 82 -2.18 -1.32 0.28
N ALA A 83 -1.83 -2.61 0.20
CA ALA A 83 -0.86 -3.11 -0.76
C ALA A 83 -1.24 -2.76 -2.21
N ARG A 84 -2.53 -2.88 -2.57
CA ARG A 84 -3.02 -2.50 -3.91
C ARG A 84 -2.86 -1.01 -4.20
N ILE A 85 -3.12 -0.12 -3.25
CA ILE A 85 -2.90 1.33 -3.41
C ILE A 85 -1.42 1.60 -3.70
N ILE A 86 -0.52 1.01 -2.91
CA ILE A 86 0.93 1.17 -3.10
C ILE A 86 1.37 0.69 -4.48
N ILE A 87 0.90 -0.48 -4.91
CA ILE A 87 1.21 -1.02 -6.26
C ILE A 87 0.73 -0.07 -7.34
N LYS A 88 -0.49 0.44 -7.24
CA LYS A 88 -1.06 1.33 -8.24
C LYS A 88 -0.26 2.63 -8.36
N LEU A 89 0.04 3.27 -7.23
CA LEU A 89 0.84 4.51 -7.18
C LEU A 89 2.28 4.30 -7.63
N GLY A 90 2.90 3.17 -7.24
CA GLY A 90 4.25 2.80 -7.69
C GLY A 90 4.32 2.51 -9.18
N ASN A 91 3.36 1.78 -9.74
CA ASN A 91 3.28 1.52 -11.18
C ASN A 91 3.08 2.83 -11.96
N GLN A 92 2.25 3.75 -11.46
CA GLN A 92 2.09 5.08 -12.06
C GLN A 92 3.43 5.85 -12.05
N ALA A 93 4.24 5.71 -11.00
CA ALA A 93 5.53 6.39 -10.89
C ALA A 93 6.55 5.94 -11.93
N VAL A 94 6.46 4.70 -12.40
CA VAL A 94 7.44 4.09 -13.31
C VAL A 94 6.93 4.01 -14.77
N HIS A 95 5.62 3.95 -14.98
CA HIS A 95 5.06 3.68 -16.31
C HIS A 95 4.15 4.79 -16.85
N SER A 96 3.72 5.75 -16.02
CA SER A 96 2.84 6.84 -16.47
C SER A 96 3.58 8.17 -16.59
N SER A 97 3.30 8.92 -17.65
CA SER A 97 3.73 10.32 -17.79
C SER A 97 2.96 11.30 -16.93
N LYS A 98 1.81 10.88 -16.35
CA LYS A 98 0.98 11.75 -15.50
C LYS A 98 1.77 12.23 -14.26
N PRO A 99 1.67 13.51 -13.86
CA PRO A 99 2.33 13.98 -12.65
C PRO A 99 1.80 13.22 -11.42
N ILE A 100 2.68 13.01 -10.44
CA ILE A 100 2.33 12.44 -9.13
C ILE A 100 2.31 13.59 -8.13
N SER A 101 1.21 13.74 -7.41
CA SER A 101 1.05 14.80 -6.41
C SER A 101 1.75 14.42 -5.09
N ILE A 102 2.05 15.43 -4.26
CA ILE A 102 2.53 15.22 -2.89
C ILE A 102 1.52 14.42 -2.07
N ASN A 103 0.21 14.62 -2.33
CA ASN A 103 -0.85 13.87 -1.65
C ASN A 103 -0.78 12.38 -1.99
N ASP A 104 -0.60 12.03 -3.27
CA ASP A 104 -0.44 10.64 -3.70
C ASP A 104 0.78 9.98 -3.04
N ALA A 105 1.91 10.69 -2.98
CA ALA A 105 3.11 10.20 -2.29
C ALA A 105 2.90 10.05 -0.78
N THR A 106 2.19 10.99 -0.14
CA THR A 106 1.85 10.91 1.28
C THR A 106 0.98 9.69 1.56
N ILE A 107 -0.03 9.44 0.71
CA ILE A 107 -0.87 8.24 0.75
C ILE A 107 -0.01 6.98 0.59
N ALA A 108 0.85 6.90 -0.42
CA ALA A 108 1.71 5.73 -0.64
C ALA A 108 2.58 5.41 0.59
N VAL A 109 3.16 6.44 1.23
CA VAL A 109 3.98 6.28 2.43
C VAL A 109 3.14 5.90 3.65
N GLN A 110 1.95 6.50 3.82
CA GLN A 110 1.02 6.13 4.88
C GLN A 110 0.57 4.67 4.76
N GLU A 111 0.17 4.24 3.56
CA GLU A 111 -0.27 2.86 3.35
C GLU A 111 0.88 1.87 3.53
N LEU A 112 2.10 2.24 3.13
CA LEU A 112 3.30 1.45 3.45
C LEU A 112 3.52 1.34 4.96
N PHE A 113 3.33 2.43 5.72
CA PHE A 113 3.44 2.40 7.17
C PHE A 113 2.48 1.37 7.78
N HIS A 114 1.22 1.33 7.35
CA HIS A 114 0.27 0.34 7.84
C HIS A 114 0.65 -1.11 7.46
N VAL A 115 1.07 -1.36 6.21
CA VAL A 115 1.50 -2.70 5.77
C VAL A 115 2.72 -3.18 6.56
N THR A 116 3.68 -2.30 6.76
CA THR A 116 4.92 -2.63 7.48
C THR A 116 4.71 -2.72 8.99
N TYR A 117 3.80 -1.93 9.56
CA TYR A 117 3.33 -2.08 10.94
C TYR A 117 2.75 -3.49 11.14
N TRP A 118 1.83 -3.93 10.26
CA TRP A 118 1.24 -5.26 10.32
C TRP A 118 2.31 -6.35 10.27
N LEU A 119 3.31 -6.22 9.39
CA LEU A 119 4.45 -7.14 9.31
C LEU A 119 5.19 -7.21 10.65
N ALA A 120 5.59 -6.06 11.20
CA ALA A 120 6.37 -6.01 12.44
C ALA A 120 5.58 -6.46 13.67
N HIS A 121 4.28 -6.16 13.73
CA HIS A 121 3.39 -6.65 14.77
C HIS A 121 3.23 -8.18 14.69
N THR A 122 2.99 -8.70 13.50
CA THR A 122 2.71 -10.14 13.29
C THR A 122 3.96 -10.99 13.45
N TYR A 123 5.11 -10.54 12.95
CA TYR A 123 6.33 -11.35 12.84
C TYR A 123 7.52 -10.84 13.67
N GLY A 124 7.39 -9.68 14.33
CA GLY A 124 8.43 -9.17 15.22
C GLY A 124 8.67 -10.10 16.41
N ARG A 125 9.93 -10.46 16.62
CA ARG A 125 10.41 -11.37 17.67
C ARG A 125 10.90 -10.63 18.91
N SER A 126 11.59 -9.52 18.70
CA SER A 126 12.26 -8.76 19.78
C SER A 126 11.70 -7.36 19.97
N SER A 127 11.06 -6.78 18.95
CA SER A 127 10.48 -5.44 19.02
C SER A 127 9.22 -5.32 18.18
N GLN A 128 8.07 -5.56 18.81
CA GLN A 128 6.78 -5.19 18.24
C GLN A 128 6.62 -3.65 18.28
N PRO A 129 5.97 -3.05 17.28
CA PRO A 129 5.63 -1.63 17.34
C PRO A 129 4.65 -1.36 18.49
N ASP A 130 4.71 -0.15 19.05
CA ASP A 130 3.73 0.29 20.06
C ASP A 130 2.33 0.28 19.44
N PRO A 131 1.33 -0.36 20.07
CA PRO A 131 -0.08 -0.32 19.66
C PRO A 131 -0.66 1.06 19.38
N LYS A 132 -0.10 2.11 19.99
CA LYS A 132 -0.52 3.51 19.82
C LYS A 132 0.21 4.22 18.68
N LEU A 133 1.13 3.55 18.00
CA LEU A 133 1.91 4.14 16.93
C LEU A 133 1.03 4.36 15.70
N THR A 134 0.71 5.62 15.43
CA THR A 134 -0.04 6.05 14.25
C THR A 134 0.86 6.77 13.26
N PHE A 135 0.49 6.73 11.98
CA PHE A 135 1.15 7.55 10.98
C PHE A 135 0.79 9.03 11.19
N ASP A 136 1.80 9.90 11.28
CA ASP A 136 1.61 11.35 11.29
C ASP A 136 2.24 11.99 10.04
N PRO A 137 1.44 12.49 9.08
CA PRO A 137 1.96 13.09 7.86
C PRO A 137 2.75 14.38 8.11
N ASN A 138 2.58 15.04 9.26
CA ASN A 138 3.24 16.31 9.54
C ASN A 138 4.74 16.17 9.78
N VAL A 139 5.23 14.97 10.11
CA VAL A 139 6.66 14.72 10.32
C VAL A 139 7.42 14.42 9.03
N LEU A 140 6.73 14.30 7.89
CA LEU A 140 7.36 14.09 6.59
C LEU A 140 8.34 15.25 6.29
N PRO A 141 9.58 14.97 5.85
CA PRO A 141 10.56 16.02 5.60
C PRO A 141 10.12 16.96 4.46
N LYS A 142 9.78 18.21 4.81
CA LYS A 142 9.42 19.27 3.86
C LYS A 142 10.68 20.01 3.37
N THR A 143 11.67 19.27 2.89
CA THR A 143 12.92 19.86 2.38
C THR A 143 12.73 20.46 0.99
N ALA A 144 13.66 21.31 0.57
CA ALA A 144 13.66 21.86 -0.79
C ALA A 144 13.59 20.72 -1.84
N PRO A 145 12.93 20.95 -2.99
CA PRO A 145 12.85 19.97 -4.07
C PRO A 145 14.24 19.48 -4.47
N VAL A 146 14.40 18.17 -4.60
CA VAL A 146 15.62 17.56 -5.15
C VAL A 146 15.47 17.45 -6.68
N PRO A 147 16.57 17.28 -7.44
CA PRO A 147 16.47 16.97 -8.87
C PRO A 147 15.57 15.75 -9.07
N LYS A 148 14.42 15.96 -9.72
CA LYS A 148 13.43 14.90 -9.94
C LYS A 148 14.01 13.80 -10.80
N GLN A 149 13.83 12.55 -10.40
CA GLN A 149 14.21 11.43 -11.27
C GLN A 149 13.26 11.35 -12.46
N THR A 150 13.82 11.10 -13.65
CA THR A 150 13.04 10.86 -14.85
C THR A 150 12.43 9.46 -14.82
N ILE A 151 11.40 9.25 -15.63
CA ILE A 151 10.78 7.92 -15.80
C ILE A 151 11.82 6.89 -16.25
N GLU A 152 12.67 7.24 -17.21
CA GLU A 152 13.74 6.38 -17.71
C GLU A 152 14.76 6.03 -16.61
N GLN A 153 15.10 7.00 -15.74
CA GLN A 153 15.98 6.75 -14.60
C GLN A 153 15.34 5.79 -13.59
N LEU A 154 14.06 5.95 -13.31
CA LEU A 154 13.32 5.06 -12.41
C LEU A 154 13.16 3.65 -12.98
N GLN A 155 12.88 3.52 -14.28
CA GLN A 155 12.83 2.22 -14.97
C GLN A 155 14.19 1.52 -14.93
N LYS A 156 15.27 2.25 -15.22
CA LYS A 156 16.63 1.71 -15.12
C LYS A 156 16.95 1.27 -13.69
N LEU A 157 16.55 2.05 -12.70
CA LEU A 157 16.73 1.70 -11.28
C LEU A 157 15.93 0.46 -10.91
N GLU A 158 14.68 0.33 -11.39
CA GLU A 158 13.85 -0.86 -11.20
C GLU A 158 14.57 -2.11 -11.72
N THR A 159 15.05 -2.07 -12.96
CA THR A 159 15.79 -3.19 -13.57
C THR A 159 17.04 -3.53 -12.77
N GLN A 160 17.81 -2.52 -12.33
CA GLN A 160 19.02 -2.73 -11.53
C GLN A 160 18.73 -3.38 -10.18
N LEU A 161 17.63 -2.99 -9.52
CA LEU A 161 17.22 -3.58 -8.25
C LEU A 161 16.75 -5.03 -8.43
N GLN A 162 15.99 -5.30 -9.50
CA GLN A 162 15.55 -6.66 -9.85
C GLN A 162 16.75 -7.58 -10.14
N GLU A 163 17.68 -7.15 -11.00
CA GLU A 163 18.90 -7.93 -11.28
C GLU A 163 19.73 -8.20 -10.02
N ARG A 164 19.81 -7.23 -9.11
CA ARG A 164 20.54 -7.39 -7.85
C ARG A 164 19.88 -8.43 -6.97
N ASP A 165 18.55 -8.41 -6.87
CA ASP A 165 17.79 -9.36 -6.06
C ASP A 165 17.84 -10.78 -6.65
N GLU A 166 17.74 -10.91 -7.97
CA GLU A 166 17.90 -12.20 -8.66
C GLU A 166 19.29 -12.78 -8.41
N LYS A 167 20.35 -11.98 -8.55
CA LYS A 167 21.73 -12.38 -8.23
C LYS A 167 21.88 -12.78 -6.76
N LEU A 168 21.25 -12.06 -5.84
CA LEU A 168 21.27 -12.43 -4.43
C LEU A 168 20.55 -13.76 -4.20
N SER A 169 19.40 -13.96 -4.84
CA SER A 169 18.60 -15.18 -4.75
C SER A 169 19.37 -16.39 -5.27
N THR A 170 20.02 -16.29 -6.43
CA THR A 170 20.82 -17.40 -6.99
C THR A 170 22.02 -17.73 -6.12
N LEU A 171 22.78 -16.74 -5.65
CA LEU A 171 23.91 -16.96 -4.74
C LEU A 171 23.48 -17.62 -3.41
N LEU A 172 22.28 -17.29 -2.92
CA LEU A 172 21.72 -17.91 -1.73
C LEU A 172 21.18 -19.32 -2.02
N ALA A 173 20.58 -19.57 -3.19
CA ALA A 173 20.13 -20.89 -3.59
C ALA A 173 21.28 -21.88 -3.80
N ASP A 174 22.39 -21.42 -4.40
CA ASP A 174 23.62 -22.21 -4.58
C ASP A 174 24.28 -22.56 -3.24
N LYS A 175 24.06 -21.73 -2.21
CA LYS A 175 24.46 -22.04 -0.83
C LYS A 175 23.46 -22.95 -0.10
N ASN A 176 22.16 -22.80 -0.36
CA ASN A 176 21.08 -23.42 0.39
C ASN A 176 20.57 -24.73 -0.24
N ALA A 177 21.45 -25.63 -0.66
CA ALA A 177 21.08 -27.00 -0.98
C ALA A 177 20.54 -27.71 0.31
N LEU A 178 19.25 -27.52 0.57
CA LEU A 178 18.44 -28.02 1.69
C LEU A 178 18.98 -27.69 3.10
N ASP A 179 18.84 -26.44 3.54
CA ASP A 179 19.16 -26.07 4.92
C ASP A 179 18.01 -26.35 5.89
N GLU A 180 18.24 -27.29 6.81
CA GLU A 180 17.44 -27.47 8.03
C GLU A 180 17.32 -26.16 8.82
N GLU A 181 18.28 -25.23 8.71
CA GLU A 181 18.21 -23.89 9.30
C GLU A 181 17.00 -23.09 8.79
N LEU A 182 16.67 -23.18 7.50
CA LEU A 182 15.52 -22.48 6.93
C LEU A 182 14.21 -23.06 7.46
N LYS A 183 14.14 -24.39 7.64
CA LYS A 183 13.00 -25.05 8.28
C LYS A 183 12.85 -24.64 9.74
N GLN A 184 13.96 -24.64 10.50
CA GLN A 184 13.99 -24.20 11.90
C GLN A 184 13.57 -22.73 12.04
N LEU A 185 14.08 -21.87 11.15
CA LEU A 185 13.71 -20.46 11.11
C LEU A 185 12.22 -20.28 10.86
N ARG A 186 11.65 -20.97 9.87
CA ARG A 186 10.21 -20.94 9.59
C ARG A 186 9.38 -21.45 10.77
N ALA A 187 9.83 -22.51 11.44
CA ALA A 187 9.15 -23.02 12.64
C ALA A 187 9.17 -21.99 13.79
N SER A 188 10.31 -21.32 14.00
CA SER A 188 10.44 -20.23 14.98
C SER A 188 9.52 -19.06 14.65
N ILE A 189 9.49 -18.64 13.39
CA ILE A 189 8.61 -17.56 12.90
C ILE A 189 7.13 -17.94 13.06
N ALA A 190 6.76 -19.18 12.78
CA ALA A 190 5.38 -19.65 12.98
C ALA A 190 4.96 -19.63 14.46
N ALA A 191 5.88 -19.96 15.38
CA ALA A 191 5.62 -19.87 16.82
C ALA A 191 5.43 -18.42 17.27
N VAL A 192 6.28 -17.50 16.79
CA VAL A 192 6.19 -16.05 17.07
C VAL A 192 4.87 -15.50 16.53
N LYS A 193 4.55 -15.78 15.26
CA LYS A 193 3.27 -15.40 14.65
C LYS A 193 2.10 -15.86 15.50
N LYS A 194 2.06 -17.14 15.89
CA LYS A 194 0.99 -17.69 16.73
C LYS A 194 0.85 -16.97 18.07
N ALA A 195 1.98 -16.62 18.71
CA ALA A 195 1.96 -15.86 19.95
C ALA A 195 1.43 -14.44 19.73
N ASN A 196 1.91 -13.75 18.70
CA ASN A 196 1.57 -12.35 18.43
C ASN A 196 0.10 -12.20 17.99
N THR A 197 -0.41 -13.12 17.17
CA THR A 197 -1.80 -13.13 16.72
C THR A 197 -2.78 -13.66 17.76
N SER A 198 -2.32 -14.09 18.94
CA SER A 198 -3.21 -14.48 20.05
C SER A 198 -3.89 -13.27 20.70
N GLN A 199 -3.31 -12.08 20.53
CA GLN A 199 -3.93 -10.82 20.89
C GLN A 199 -4.48 -10.11 19.65
N PRO A 200 -5.66 -9.47 19.73
CA PRO A 200 -6.19 -8.68 18.63
C PRO A 200 -5.24 -7.53 18.26
N ASP A 201 -5.04 -7.29 16.97
CA ASP A 201 -4.32 -6.11 16.47
C ASP A 201 -5.21 -4.87 16.69
N PRO A 202 -4.81 -3.92 17.56
CA PRO A 202 -5.60 -2.73 17.86
C PRO A 202 -5.37 -1.60 16.84
N HIS A 203 -4.50 -1.80 15.84
CA HIS A 203 -4.13 -0.77 14.88
C HIS A 203 -5.31 -0.37 14.00
N ASP A 204 -5.49 0.94 13.83
CA ASP A 204 -6.52 1.48 12.94
C ASP A 204 -6.01 1.51 11.50
N TYR A 205 -6.51 0.56 10.71
CA TYR A 205 -6.24 0.50 9.28
C TYR A 205 -7.18 1.40 8.46
N SER A 206 -8.16 2.09 9.05
CA SER A 206 -9.09 3.02 8.40
C SER A 206 -9.64 2.51 7.04
N GLU A 207 -10.34 1.37 7.06
CA GLU A 207 -10.84 0.73 5.83
C GLU A 207 -11.72 1.64 4.98
N ALA A 208 -12.50 2.52 5.62
CA ALA A 208 -13.33 3.51 4.93
C ALA A 208 -12.47 4.47 4.10
N GLN A 209 -11.41 5.04 4.68
CA GLN A 209 -10.50 5.94 3.99
C GLN A 209 -9.79 5.23 2.83
N THR A 210 -9.33 4.00 3.03
CA THR A 210 -8.69 3.20 1.98
C THR A 210 -9.64 2.94 0.79
N ARG A 211 -10.94 2.73 1.04
CA ARG A 211 -11.94 2.56 -0.03
C ARG A 211 -12.10 3.83 -0.86
N ASP A 212 -12.26 4.97 -0.20
CA ASP A 212 -12.49 6.25 -0.89
C ASP A 212 -11.25 6.62 -1.72
N ILE A 213 -10.04 6.43 -1.17
CA ILE A 213 -8.77 6.57 -1.91
C ILE A 213 -8.72 5.64 -3.13
N PHE A 214 -9.16 4.38 -2.98
CA PHE A 214 -9.11 3.42 -4.08
C PHE A 214 -10.06 3.81 -5.22
N ILE A 215 -11.26 4.29 -4.89
CA ILE A 215 -12.23 4.79 -5.88
C ILE A 215 -11.65 6.01 -6.60
N ASP A 216 -11.11 6.99 -5.87
CA ASP A 216 -10.44 8.16 -6.44
C ASP A 216 -9.35 7.76 -7.45
N LEU A 217 -8.52 6.79 -7.09
CA LEU A 217 -7.46 6.30 -7.97
C LEU A 217 -8.02 5.61 -9.22
N LEU A 218 -9.10 4.84 -9.12
CA LEU A 218 -9.75 4.19 -10.27
C LEU A 218 -10.37 5.21 -11.21
N LEU A 219 -11.07 6.22 -10.68
CA LEU A 219 -11.69 7.28 -11.46
C LEU A 219 -10.64 8.12 -12.22
N LYS A 220 -9.54 8.51 -11.56
CA LYS A 220 -8.41 9.22 -12.20
C LYS A 220 -7.73 8.42 -13.31
N GLU A 221 -7.69 7.10 -13.17
CA GLU A 221 -7.08 6.21 -14.16
C GLU A 221 -7.88 6.21 -15.47
N VAL A 222 -9.21 6.09 -15.36
CA VAL A 222 -10.12 6.10 -16.53
C VAL A 222 -10.43 7.51 -17.07
N GLY A 223 -9.77 8.54 -16.54
CA GLY A 223 -9.78 9.89 -17.10
C GLY A 223 -10.62 10.92 -16.34
N TRP A 224 -11.22 10.57 -15.21
CA TRP A 224 -11.97 11.52 -14.38
C TRP A 224 -11.02 12.25 -13.41
N PRO A 225 -10.78 13.56 -13.58
CA PRO A 225 -9.74 14.28 -12.83
C PRO A 225 -10.04 14.42 -11.34
N LEU A 226 -11.33 14.54 -10.99
CA LEU A 226 -11.80 14.80 -9.62
C LEU A 226 -11.09 16.01 -8.97
N ASP A 227 -10.95 17.09 -9.73
CA ASP A 227 -10.21 18.31 -9.37
C ASP A 227 -11.12 19.47 -8.93
N GLN A 228 -12.44 19.29 -8.99
CA GLN A 228 -13.41 20.31 -8.59
C GLN A 228 -14.17 19.89 -7.33
N PRO A 229 -14.58 20.85 -6.48
CA PRO A 229 -15.40 20.56 -5.30
C PRO A 229 -16.71 19.84 -5.63
N ARG A 230 -17.26 20.06 -6.83
CA ARG A 230 -18.49 19.43 -7.32
C ARG A 230 -18.35 17.96 -7.72
N ASP A 231 -17.13 17.43 -7.75
CA ASP A 231 -16.87 16.07 -8.24
C ASP A 231 -17.12 15.02 -7.15
N ARG A 232 -17.13 15.44 -5.87
CA ARG A 232 -17.31 14.59 -4.70
C ARG A 232 -18.36 15.17 -3.76
N GLU A 233 -19.06 14.31 -3.02
CA GLU A 233 -20.07 14.69 -2.03
C GLU A 233 -21.03 15.78 -2.58
N PHE A 234 -21.55 15.55 -3.79
CA PHE A 234 -22.36 16.54 -4.48
C PHE A 234 -23.77 16.57 -3.90
N GLU A 235 -24.18 17.73 -3.37
CA GLU A 235 -25.51 17.91 -2.79
C GLU A 235 -26.61 17.83 -3.87
N VAL A 236 -27.61 17.01 -3.61
CA VAL A 236 -28.81 16.86 -4.43
C VAL A 236 -30.07 17.15 -3.62
N THR A 237 -31.05 17.73 -4.29
CA THR A 237 -32.35 18.10 -3.69
C THR A 237 -33.48 17.29 -4.33
N GLY A 238 -34.60 17.13 -3.62
CA GLY A 238 -35.74 16.31 -4.05
C GLY A 238 -35.60 14.82 -3.73
N MET A 239 -34.72 14.46 -2.79
CA MET A 239 -34.57 13.06 -2.37
C MET A 239 -35.83 12.57 -1.64
N PRO A 240 -36.25 11.30 -1.82
CA PRO A 240 -37.43 10.74 -1.14
C PRO A 240 -37.12 10.40 0.33
N ASN A 241 -36.61 11.38 1.09
CA ASN A 241 -36.30 11.28 2.51
C ASN A 241 -36.89 12.50 3.27
N SER A 242 -36.79 12.50 4.59
CA SER A 242 -37.41 13.53 5.44
C SER A 242 -36.83 14.93 5.26
N SER A 243 -35.60 15.05 4.76
CA SER A 243 -34.91 16.33 4.54
C SER A 243 -34.99 16.83 3.10
N GLU A 244 -35.52 16.03 2.16
CA GLU A 244 -35.46 16.24 0.70
C GLU A 244 -34.05 16.53 0.16
N GLN A 245 -33.02 16.28 0.96
CA GLN A 245 -31.62 16.53 0.67
C GLN A 245 -30.85 15.22 0.72
N GLY A 246 -29.90 15.05 -0.19
CA GLY A 246 -28.95 13.94 -0.18
C GLY A 246 -27.63 14.34 -0.80
N PHE A 247 -26.69 13.41 -0.80
CA PHE A 247 -25.39 13.59 -1.41
C PHE A 247 -25.11 12.42 -2.34
N VAL A 248 -24.42 12.70 -3.43
CA VAL A 248 -23.86 11.68 -4.31
C VAL A 248 -22.35 11.67 -4.09
N ASP A 249 -21.78 10.49 -3.81
CA ASP A 249 -20.36 10.38 -3.48
C ASP A 249 -19.47 10.91 -4.61
N TYR A 250 -19.79 10.58 -5.87
CA TYR A 250 -19.09 11.11 -7.05
C TYR A 250 -20.02 11.41 -8.21
N VAL A 251 -19.81 12.57 -8.83
CA VAL A 251 -20.48 12.96 -10.09
C VAL A 251 -19.44 13.05 -11.20
N LEU A 252 -19.68 12.31 -12.28
CA LEU A 252 -18.80 12.26 -13.44
C LEU A 252 -19.32 13.23 -14.51
N TRP A 253 -18.58 14.31 -14.75
CA TRP A 253 -19.03 15.45 -15.58
C TRP A 253 -18.48 15.40 -17.01
N GLY A 254 -19.35 15.41 -18.01
CA GLY A 254 -18.94 15.56 -19.41
C GLY A 254 -18.29 16.93 -19.68
N ASP A 255 -17.58 17.00 -20.81
CA ASP A 255 -16.92 18.24 -21.26
C ASP A 255 -17.92 19.40 -21.48
N ASP A 256 -19.21 19.10 -21.66
CA ASP A 256 -20.30 20.07 -21.76
C ASP A 256 -20.81 20.55 -20.38
N GLY A 257 -20.20 20.09 -19.30
CA GLY A 257 -20.56 20.42 -17.92
C GLY A 257 -21.81 19.69 -17.41
N LYS A 258 -22.32 18.68 -18.13
CA LYS A 258 -23.48 17.88 -17.69
C LYS A 258 -23.04 16.58 -17.00
N PRO A 259 -23.82 16.07 -16.05
CA PRO A 259 -23.50 14.79 -15.41
C PRO A 259 -23.70 13.65 -16.41
N LEU A 260 -22.67 12.82 -16.58
CA LEU A 260 -22.67 11.61 -17.42
C LEU A 260 -22.87 10.33 -16.62
N GLY A 261 -22.51 10.34 -15.33
CA GLY A 261 -22.65 9.19 -14.46
C GLY A 261 -22.48 9.55 -13.00
N LEU A 262 -22.98 8.67 -12.13
CA LEU A 262 -22.88 8.77 -10.68
C LEU A 262 -22.18 7.51 -10.15
N VAL A 263 -21.32 7.66 -9.14
CA VAL A 263 -20.72 6.52 -8.44
C VAL A 263 -21.02 6.66 -6.96
N GLU A 264 -21.61 5.62 -6.37
CA GLU A 264 -21.95 5.57 -4.95
C GLU A 264 -21.11 4.49 -4.25
N ALA A 265 -20.36 4.89 -3.23
CA ALA A 265 -19.45 4.03 -2.48
C ALA A 265 -20.21 3.32 -1.35
N LYS A 266 -20.67 2.10 -1.61
CA LYS A 266 -21.36 1.29 -0.58
C LYS A 266 -20.43 0.92 0.58
N ARG A 267 -20.83 1.24 1.81
CA ARG A 267 -20.15 0.76 3.02
C ARG A 267 -20.51 -0.71 3.17
N THR A 268 -19.51 -1.58 3.33
CA THR A 268 -19.65 -3.05 3.38
C THR A 268 -20.49 -3.58 4.56
N ARG A 269 -21.21 -2.72 5.29
CA ARG A 269 -21.92 -3.08 6.52
C ARG A 269 -23.45 -3.18 6.37
N ASN A 270 -24.07 -2.63 5.31
CA ASN A 270 -25.52 -2.72 5.11
C ASN A 270 -25.91 -3.26 3.73
N ASP A 271 -27.08 -3.90 3.71
CA ASP A 271 -27.69 -4.66 2.60
C ASP A 271 -27.82 -3.80 1.31
N PRO A 272 -27.55 -4.35 0.11
CA PRO A 272 -27.73 -3.65 -1.17
C PRO A 272 -29.12 -3.03 -1.39
N LEU A 273 -30.15 -3.46 -0.65
CA LEU A 273 -31.51 -2.92 -0.72
C LEU A 273 -31.79 -1.71 0.18
N GLU A 274 -30.89 -1.36 1.10
CA GLU A 274 -31.02 -0.13 1.87
C GLU A 274 -30.37 1.03 1.11
N GLY A 275 -31.21 1.90 0.56
CA GLY A 275 -30.80 3.24 0.11
C GLY A 275 -30.46 4.12 1.31
N ASN A 276 -29.55 5.07 1.11
CA ASN A 276 -29.22 6.09 2.12
C ASN A 276 -30.43 6.97 2.45
#